data_AF-A0A165CM71-F1
#
_entry.id   AF-A0A165CM71-F1
#
_cell.length_a   1.000
_cell.length_b   1.000
_cell.length_c   1.000
_cell.angle_alpha   90.00
_cell.angle_beta   90.00
_cell.angle_gamma   90.00
#
_symmetry.space_group_name_H-M   'P 1'
#
loop_
_entity.id
_entity.type
_entity.pdbx_description
1 polymer ?
#
loop_
_entity_poly.entity_id
_entity_poly.type
_entity_poly.pdbx_seq_one_letter_code
_entity_poly.pdbx_strand_id
1 'polypeptide(L)'
;MPAIIHALPVETLEHILDYFDYKDLLLFLNVCHRWRVVGMDHPTYWRTISVSDRDRQPDAEHRFVDILAYGAMHKAAAPIQLSVECVWWAKKNGFLQQSILRTVRDQIYRIENLVLDIHPKHALYLGRGLQN
;
A
#
# COMPACT_ATOMS: atom_id res chain seq x y z
N MET A 1 -26.78 7.56 -18.22
CA MET A 1 -26.70 8.91 -17.61
C MET A 1 -25.30 9.09 -16.99
N PRO A 2 -24.37 9.88 -17.57
CA PRO A 2 -23.00 9.95 -17.03
C PRO A 2 -22.47 11.36 -16.71
N ALA A 3 -23.30 12.39 -16.53
CA ALA A 3 -22.80 13.78 -16.36
C ALA A 3 -22.63 14.23 -14.90
N ILE A 4 -23.37 13.67 -13.94
CA ILE A 4 -23.48 14.24 -12.57
C ILE A 4 -22.26 13.89 -11.70
N ILE A 5 -21.66 12.71 -11.90
CA ILE A 5 -20.56 12.22 -11.05
C ILE A 5 -19.26 13.02 -11.28
N HIS A 6 -19.07 13.59 -12.47
CA HIS A 6 -17.93 14.47 -12.77
C HIS A 6 -18.07 15.88 -12.18
N ALA A 7 -19.26 16.26 -11.70
CA ALA A 7 -19.56 17.60 -11.22
C ALA A 7 -19.46 17.75 -9.69
N LEU A 8 -19.20 16.67 -8.95
CA LEU A 8 -19.04 16.77 -7.49
C LEU A 8 -17.83 17.66 -7.14
N PRO A 9 -17.95 18.57 -6.15
CA PRO A 9 -16.81 19.30 -5.59
C PRO A 9 -15.74 18.34 -5.04
N VAL A 10 -14.48 18.77 -5.01
CA VAL A 10 -13.37 17.92 -4.50
C VAL A 10 -13.59 17.58 -3.03
N GLU A 11 -14.07 18.54 -2.26
CA GLU A 11 -14.36 18.44 -0.84
C GLU A 11 -15.44 17.37 -0.57
N THR A 12 -16.41 17.22 -1.48
CA THR A 12 -17.42 16.16 -1.38
C THR A 12 -16.80 14.79 -1.68
N LEU A 13 -15.88 14.71 -2.64
CA LEU A 13 -15.17 13.47 -2.93
C LEU A 13 -14.27 13.05 -1.76
N GLU A 14 -13.54 13.98 -1.16
CA GLU A 14 -12.73 13.75 0.04
C GLU A 14 -13.59 13.26 1.20
N HIS A 15 -14.73 13.92 1.45
CA HIS A 15 -15.62 13.50 2.52
C HIS A 15 -16.20 12.09 2.31
N ILE A 16 -16.45 11.68 1.06
CA ILE A 16 -16.86 10.31 0.75
C ILE A 16 -15.73 9.31 1.08
N LEU A 17 -14.47 9.66 0.80
CA LEU A 17 -13.31 8.81 1.03
C LEU A 17 -13.02 8.53 2.51
N ASP A 18 -13.52 9.36 3.42
CA ASP A 18 -13.45 9.11 4.86
C ASP A 18 -14.24 7.86 5.29
N TYR A 19 -15.26 7.48 4.51
CA TYR A 19 -16.12 6.32 4.79
C TYR A 19 -15.71 5.07 4.02
N PHE A 20 -14.71 5.15 3.15
CA PHE A 20 -14.32 4.06 2.27
C PHE A 20 -13.34 3.12 2.95
N ASP A 21 -13.59 1.82 2.80
CA ASP A 21 -12.55 0.84 3.07
C ASP A 21 -11.56 0.75 1.88
N TYR A 22 -10.51 -0.07 2.03
CA TYR A 22 -9.51 -0.20 0.98
C TYR A 22 -10.08 -0.72 -0.36
N LYS A 23 -11.09 -1.60 -0.32
CA LYS A 23 -11.71 -2.13 -1.55
C LYS A 23 -12.53 -1.06 -2.23
N ASP A 24 -13.29 -0.27 -1.47
CA ASP A 24 -14.05 0.86 -1.99
C ASP A 24 -13.13 1.91 -2.62
N LEU A 25 -11.98 2.20 -1.98
CA LEU A 25 -10.93 3.04 -2.53
C LEU A 25 -10.42 2.53 -3.88
N LEU A 26 -10.13 1.24 -4.01
CA LEU A 26 -9.68 0.68 -5.30
C LEU A 26 -10.73 0.86 -6.41
N LEU A 27 -12.01 0.72 -6.09
CA LEU A 27 -13.10 0.98 -7.05
C LEU A 27 -13.17 2.48 -7.40
N PHE A 28 -13.05 3.36 -6.40
CA PHE A 28 -13.04 4.82 -6.57
C PHE A 28 -11.96 5.30 -7.53
N LEU A 29 -10.74 4.78 -7.40
CA LEU A 29 -9.58 5.15 -8.23
C LEU A 29 -9.72 4.75 -9.70
N ASN A 30 -10.67 3.86 -10.01
CA ASN A 30 -10.95 3.38 -11.36
C ASN A 30 -12.07 4.16 -12.08
N VAL A 31 -12.75 5.09 -11.41
CA VAL A 31 -13.86 5.85 -12.01
C VAL A 31 -13.40 6.79 -13.11
N CYS A 32 -12.49 7.71 -12.79
CA CYS A 32 -11.89 8.62 -13.77
C CYS A 32 -10.58 9.21 -13.26
N HIS A 33 -9.83 9.90 -14.13
CA HIS A 33 -8.55 10.53 -13.75
C HIS A 33 -8.67 11.48 -12.56
N ARG A 34 -9.70 12.34 -12.53
CA ARG A 34 -9.92 13.29 -11.43
C ARG A 34 -10.11 12.57 -10.08
N TRP A 35 -10.92 11.52 -10.07
CA TRP A 35 -11.18 10.72 -8.86
C TRP A 35 -9.93 9.99 -8.41
N ARG A 36 -9.13 9.48 -9.36
CA ARG A 36 -7.83 8.88 -9.04
C ARG A 36 -6.90 9.86 -8.35
N VAL A 37 -6.79 11.09 -8.86
CA VAL A 37 -5.94 12.13 -8.26
C VAL A 37 -6.40 12.43 -6.83
N VAL A 38 -7.70 12.66 -6.62
CA VAL A 38 -8.27 12.96 -5.28
C VAL A 38 -8.06 11.78 -4.33
N GLY A 39 -8.39 10.56 -4.77
CA GLY A 39 -8.23 9.36 -3.96
C GLY A 39 -6.77 9.11 -3.58
N MET A 40 -5.82 9.31 -4.51
CA MET A 40 -4.39 9.20 -4.22
C MET A 40 -3.86 10.32 -3.34
N ASP A 41 -4.50 11.49 -3.28
CA ASP A 41 -4.06 12.56 -2.38
C ASP A 41 -4.63 12.39 -0.95
N HIS A 42 -5.71 11.62 -0.82
CA HIS A 42 -6.41 11.39 0.43
C HIS A 42 -5.64 10.50 1.42
N PRO A 43 -5.60 10.83 2.74
CA PRO A 43 -4.89 10.03 3.74
C PRO A 43 -5.34 8.57 3.82
N THR A 44 -6.64 8.29 3.66
CA THR A 44 -7.19 6.92 3.75
C THR A 44 -6.55 5.96 2.74
N TYR A 45 -6.17 6.46 1.56
CA TYR A 45 -5.52 5.62 0.55
C TYR A 45 -4.15 5.10 1.01
N TRP A 46 -3.38 5.95 1.71
CA TRP A 46 -2.05 5.60 2.21
C TRP A 46 -2.09 4.85 3.54
N ARG A 47 -3.22 4.92 4.25
CA ARG A 47 -3.38 4.33 5.58
C ARG A 47 -3.26 2.82 5.58
N THR A 48 -3.69 2.13 4.54
CA THR A 48 -3.63 0.67 4.48
C THR A 48 -3.01 0.23 3.16
N ILE A 49 -1.82 -0.35 3.26
CA ILE A 49 -1.07 -0.86 2.12
C ILE A 49 -0.86 -2.35 2.37
N SER A 50 -1.29 -3.19 1.43
CA SER A 50 -1.12 -4.63 1.54
C SER A 50 -0.55 -5.23 0.27
N VAL A 51 0.17 -6.34 0.45
CA VAL A 51 0.57 -7.21 -0.65
C VAL A 51 0.50 -8.66 -0.20
N SER A 52 -0.06 -9.51 -1.04
CA SER A 52 -0.11 -10.95 -0.81
C SER A 52 0.41 -11.69 -2.02
N ASP A 53 1.18 -12.75 -1.79
CA ASP A 53 1.57 -13.68 -2.83
C ASP A 53 0.46 -14.57 -3.38
N ARG A 54 -0.71 -14.48 -2.76
CA ARG A 54 -1.95 -15.02 -3.30
C ARG A 54 -2.58 -14.09 -4.33
N ASP A 55 -2.16 -12.82 -4.40
CA ASP A 55 -2.62 -11.92 -5.45
C ASP A 55 -2.17 -12.44 -6.80
N ARG A 56 -3.16 -12.79 -7.62
CA ARG A 56 -2.95 -13.30 -8.98
C ARG A 56 -2.61 -12.19 -9.98
N GLN A 57 -2.54 -10.93 -9.53
CA GLN A 57 -2.19 -9.83 -10.41
C GLN A 57 -0.71 -9.92 -10.77
N PRO A 58 -0.35 -9.92 -12.07
CA PRO A 58 1.03 -9.70 -12.46
C PRO A 58 1.49 -8.36 -11.87
N ASP A 59 2.70 -8.34 -11.31
CA ASP A 59 3.35 -7.14 -10.75
C ASP A 59 2.76 -6.57 -9.44
N ALA A 60 1.95 -7.33 -8.69
CA ALA A 60 1.48 -6.91 -7.36
C ALA A 60 2.63 -6.46 -6.43
N GLU A 61 3.78 -7.12 -6.53
CA GLU A 61 5.00 -6.82 -5.79
C GLU A 61 5.62 -5.47 -6.18
N HIS A 62 5.80 -5.23 -7.49
CA HIS A 62 6.32 -3.96 -7.99
C HIS A 62 5.40 -2.81 -7.58
N ARG A 63 4.09 -3.00 -7.75
CA ARG A 63 3.08 -2.02 -7.36
C ARG A 63 3.15 -1.70 -5.86
N PHE A 64 3.33 -2.70 -5.00
CA PHE A 64 3.49 -2.48 -3.57
C PHE A 64 4.72 -1.62 -3.25
N VAL A 65 5.87 -1.94 -3.86
CA VAL A 65 7.11 -1.16 -3.68
C VAL A 65 6.94 0.27 -4.18
N ASP A 66 6.31 0.46 -5.35
CA ASP A 66 6.06 1.77 -5.94
C ASP A 66 5.12 2.62 -5.08
N ILE A 67 4.04 2.02 -4.55
CA ILE A 67 3.11 2.69 -3.63
C ILE A 67 3.86 3.12 -2.36
N LEU A 68 4.65 2.24 -1.77
CA LEU A 68 5.44 2.59 -0.59
C LEU A 68 6.44 3.71 -0.86
N ALA A 69 7.18 3.64 -1.97
CA ALA A 69 8.15 4.67 -2.34
C ALA A 69 7.47 6.01 -2.63
N TYR A 70 6.35 6.00 -3.35
CA TYR A 70 5.58 7.21 -3.64
C TYR A 70 5.02 7.84 -2.36
N GLY A 71 4.42 7.03 -1.48
CA GLY A 71 3.92 7.49 -0.18
C GLY A 71 5.05 8.01 0.70
N ALA A 72 6.25 7.41 0.60
CA ALA A 72 7.43 7.89 1.29
C ALA A 72 7.79 9.33 0.91
N MET A 73 7.75 9.63 -0.38
CA MET A 73 8.12 10.93 -0.96
C MET A 73 7.05 12.01 -0.75
N HIS A 74 5.77 11.67 -0.94
CA HIS A 74 4.70 12.68 -1.03
C HIS A 74 3.89 12.81 0.26
N LYS A 75 3.89 11.79 1.12
CA LYS A 75 3.08 11.72 2.32
C LYS A 75 3.93 11.27 3.51
N ALA A 76 5.06 11.95 3.70
CA ALA A 76 6.12 11.47 4.58
C ALA A 76 5.71 11.33 6.06
N ALA A 77 4.78 12.17 6.50
CA ALA A 77 4.25 12.18 7.87
C ALA A 77 2.99 11.32 8.05
N ALA A 78 2.45 10.72 6.98
CA ALA A 78 1.23 9.93 7.08
C ALA A 78 1.54 8.57 7.73
N PRO A 79 0.85 8.20 8.81
CA PRO A 79 0.96 6.87 9.36
C PRO A 79 0.41 5.82 8.39
N ILE A 80 1.07 4.67 8.34
CA ILE A 80 0.67 3.56 7.46
C ILE A 80 0.47 2.27 8.26
N GLN A 81 -0.48 1.47 7.81
CA GLN A 81 -0.70 0.10 8.23
C GLN A 81 -0.27 -0.80 7.08
N LEU A 82 0.66 -1.71 7.38
CA LEU A 82 1.23 -2.60 6.38
C LEU A 82 0.85 -4.04 6.67
N SER A 83 0.38 -4.73 5.63
CA SER A 83 0.15 -6.18 5.66
C SER A 83 0.91 -6.82 4.50
N VAL A 84 1.86 -7.69 4.83
CA VAL A 84 2.73 -8.34 3.84
C VAL A 84 2.64 -9.85 4.04
N GLU A 85 2.05 -10.54 3.07
CA GLU A 85 1.96 -12.01 3.02
C GLU A 85 2.86 -12.53 1.89
N CYS A 86 3.97 -13.17 2.28
CA CYS A 86 5.02 -13.68 1.41
C CYS A 86 5.43 -15.11 1.82
N VAL A 87 4.49 -16.05 1.84
CA VAL A 87 4.74 -17.45 2.25
C VAL A 87 5.22 -18.32 1.06
N TRP A 88 4.62 -18.14 -0.11
CA TRP A 88 4.78 -18.87 -1.36
C TRP A 88 5.84 -18.27 -2.30
N TRP A 89 6.06 -16.95 -2.30
CA TRP A 89 7.14 -16.33 -3.10
C TRP A 89 8.54 -16.86 -2.74
N ALA A 90 8.70 -17.35 -1.50
CA ALA A 90 9.92 -17.94 -0.96
C ALA A 90 10.40 -19.20 -1.71
N LYS A 91 9.54 -19.81 -2.55
CA LYS A 91 9.87 -20.97 -3.38
C LYS A 91 10.35 -20.61 -4.78
N LYS A 92 10.08 -19.40 -5.29
CA LYS A 92 10.41 -19.02 -6.67
C LYS A 92 11.41 -17.86 -6.79
N ASN A 93 11.39 -16.87 -5.90
CA ASN A 93 12.30 -15.70 -5.99
C ASN A 93 12.61 -15.10 -4.61
N GLY A 94 13.68 -15.59 -3.96
CA GLY A 94 14.12 -15.06 -2.67
C GLY A 94 14.58 -13.59 -2.71
N PHE A 95 14.94 -13.07 -3.89
CA PHE A 95 15.39 -11.68 -4.07
C PHE A 95 14.25 -10.67 -3.90
N LEU A 96 13.06 -11.01 -4.37
CA LEU A 96 11.88 -10.13 -4.28
C LEU A 96 11.39 -9.98 -2.84
N GLN A 97 11.38 -11.07 -2.06
CA GLN A 97 11.10 -10.98 -0.62
C GLN A 97 12.11 -10.10 0.12
N GLN A 98 13.38 -10.16 -0.25
CA GLN A 98 14.39 -9.28 0.34
C GLN A 98 14.15 -7.81 -0.01
N SER A 99 13.74 -7.51 -1.24
CA SER A 99 13.39 -6.15 -1.66
C SER A 99 12.21 -5.62 -0.85
N ILE A 100 11.11 -6.38 -0.75
CA ILE A 100 9.93 -6.02 0.03
C ILE A 100 10.29 -5.77 1.50
N LEU A 101 11.00 -6.70 2.14
CA LEU A 101 11.40 -6.57 3.54
C LEU A 101 12.34 -5.38 3.77
N ARG A 102 13.22 -5.08 2.81
CA ARG A 102 14.06 -3.88 2.85
C ARG A 102 13.22 -2.60 2.76
N THR A 103 12.27 -2.53 1.82
CA THR A 103 11.37 -1.37 1.69
C THR A 103 10.53 -1.17 2.95
N VAL A 104 9.99 -2.24 3.54
CA VAL A 104 9.25 -2.18 4.82
C VAL A 104 10.14 -1.64 5.94
N ARG A 105 11.37 -2.15 6.06
CA ARG A 105 12.34 -1.67 7.05
C ARG A 105 12.63 -0.18 6.88
N ASP A 106 12.86 0.27 5.65
CA ASP A 106 13.21 1.67 5.37
C ASP A 106 12.04 2.63 5.65
N GLN A 107 10.82 2.11 5.82
CA GLN A 107 9.62 2.86 6.18
C GLN A 107 9.15 2.60 7.61
N ILE A 108 9.91 1.89 8.46
CA ILE A 108 9.42 1.41 9.76
C ILE A 108 8.96 2.51 10.71
N TYR A 109 9.56 3.70 10.61
CA TYR A 109 9.27 4.86 11.47
C TYR A 109 7.85 5.43 11.31
N ARG A 110 7.16 5.12 10.21
CA ARG A 110 5.79 5.58 9.94
C ARG A 110 4.75 4.46 10.05
N ILE A 111 5.17 3.24 10.38
CA ILE A 111 4.26 2.10 10.46
C ILE A 111 3.59 2.10 11.83
N GLU A 112 2.28 2.27 11.85
CA GLU A 112 1.46 2.12 13.07
C GLU A 112 1.16 0.67 13.38
N ASN A 113 0.95 -0.14 12.34
CA ASN A 113 0.62 -1.55 12.46
C ASN A 113 1.29 -2.34 11.35
N LEU A 114 1.98 -3.41 11.73
CA LEU A 114 2.74 -4.26 10.82
C LEU A 114 2.29 -5.71 10.99
N VAL A 115 1.66 -6.26 9.96
CA VAL A 115 1.33 -7.68 9.85
C VAL A 115 2.27 -8.31 8.83
N LEU A 116 3.07 -9.27 9.26
CA LEU A 116 4.01 -10.00 8.41
C LEU A 116 3.71 -11.48 8.49
N ASP A 117 3.26 -12.05 7.38
CA ASP A 117 3.19 -13.49 7.18
C ASP A 117 4.27 -13.90 6.20
N ILE A 118 5.43 -14.26 6.74
CA ILE A 118 6.64 -14.56 5.96
C ILE A 118 7.21 -15.90 6.38
N HIS A 119 7.83 -16.60 5.43
CA HIS A 119 8.51 -17.85 5.74
C HIS A 119 9.66 -17.61 6.76
N PRO A 120 9.81 -18.44 7.83
CA PRO A 120 10.75 -18.19 8.93
C PRO A 120 12.20 -17.93 8.52
N LYS A 121 12.66 -18.59 7.44
CA LYS A 121 14.00 -18.39 6.85
C LYS A 121 14.30 -16.94 6.43
N HIS A 122 13.29 -16.09 6.26
CA HIS A 122 13.42 -14.68 5.87
C HIS A 122 13.16 -13.70 7.03
N ALA A 123 12.74 -14.16 8.21
CA ALA A 123 12.51 -13.28 9.36
C ALA A 123 13.79 -12.56 9.83
N LEU A 124 14.96 -13.17 9.61
CA LEU A 124 16.28 -12.63 9.96
C LEU A 124 16.61 -11.28 9.28
N TYR A 125 15.97 -10.96 8.15
CA TYR A 125 16.22 -9.71 7.43
C TYR A 125 15.62 -8.48 8.13
N LEU A 126 14.63 -8.68 8.99
CA LEU A 126 14.03 -7.61 9.80
C LEU A 126 14.88 -7.33 11.05
N GLY A 127 15.35 -8.40 11.71
CA GLY A 127 16.07 -8.30 12.98
C GLY A 127 17.43 -7.60 12.92
N ARG A 128 18.14 -7.67 11.78
CA ARG A 128 19.45 -7.00 11.62
C ARG A 128 19.36 -5.47 11.52
N GLY A 129 18.18 -4.90 11.28
CA GLY A 129 17.97 -3.45 11.16
C GLY A 129 17.38 -2.77 12.39
N LEU A 130 16.88 -3.54 13.36
CA LEU A 130 16.19 -3.04 14.56
C LEU A 130 17.13 -2.81 15.76
N GLN A 131 18.44 -3.01 15.59
CA GLN A 131 19.47 -2.89 16.64
C GLN A 131 20.29 -1.60 16.56
N ASN A 132 19.86 -0.61 15.76
CA ASN A 132 20.48 0.72 15.69
C ASN A 132 19.55 1.77 16.31
#